data_AF-A0AAV5AVR5-F1
#
_entry.id   AF-A0AAV5AVR5-F1
#
_cell.length_a   1.000
_cell.length_b   1.000
_cell.length_c   1.000
_cell.angle_alpha   90.00
_cell.angle_beta   90.00
_cell.angle_gamma   90.00
#
_symmetry.space_group_name_H-M   'P 1'
#
loop_
_entity.id
_entity.type
_entity.pdbx_description
1 polymer ?
#
loop_
_entity_poly.entity_id
_entity_poly.type
_entity_poly.pdbx_seq_one_letter_code
_entity_poly.pdbx_strand_id
1 'polypeptide(L)' 'MVIVNQWQSCINMALTFRIKEYVKYQEFEYARITNPTRKKCETLIAKLENGKYGFGFPL' A
#
# COMPACT_ATOMS: atom_id res chain seq x y z
N MET A 1 12.69 -21.97 15.21
CA MET A 1 12.05 -21.31 14.06
C MET A 1 12.11 -19.81 14.33
N VAL A 2 13.12 -19.11 13.80
CA VAL A 2 13.31 -17.67 14.06
C VAL A 2 12.35 -16.89 13.16
N ILE A 3 11.40 -16.19 13.77
CA ILE A 3 10.54 -15.24 13.05
C ILE A 3 11.44 -14.05 12.70
N VAL A 4 11.95 -14.03 11.48
CA VAL A 4 12.61 -12.84 10.93
C VAL A 4 11.52 -11.82 10.65
N ASN A 5 11.26 -10.93 11.60
CA ASN A 5 10.46 -9.74 11.35
C ASN A 5 11.18 -8.95 10.24
N GLN A 6 10.61 -8.91 9.04
CA GLN A 6 11.09 -8.03 7.97
C GLN A 6 10.78 -6.58 8.37
N TRP A 7 11.70 -5.96 9.11
CA TRP A 7 11.62 -4.56 9.52
C TRP A 7 11.71 -3.57 8.35
N GLN A 8 12.01 -4.04 7.13
CA GLN A 8 12.20 -3.21 5.96
C GLN A 8 10.94 -3.17 5.09
N SER A 9 10.39 -1.96 4.97
CA SER A 9 9.39 -1.63 3.97
C SER A 9 10.08 -1.16 2.69
N CYS A 10 9.86 -1.83 1.56
CA CYS A 10 10.32 -1.28 0.28
C CYS A 10 9.55 0.00 -0.07
N ILE A 11 10.27 1.05 -0.47
CA ILE A 11 9.68 2.27 -1.01
C ILE A 11 9.33 2.02 -2.47
N ASN A 12 8.05 2.16 -2.81
CA ASN A 12 7.54 1.95 -4.15
C ASN A 12 7.27 3.29 -4.83
N MET A 13 8.22 3.72 -5.68
CA MET A 13 8.16 4.96 -6.45
C MET A 13 7.55 4.77 -7.85
N ALA A 14 7.02 3.59 -8.16
CA ALA A 14 6.40 3.35 -9.46
C ALA A 14 5.08 4.15 -9.61
N LEU A 15 4.86 4.69 -10.82
CA LEU A 15 3.62 5.39 -11.19
C LEU A 15 2.52 4.40 -11.58
N THR A 16 2.88 3.38 -12.36
CA THR A 16 1.99 2.35 -12.90
C THR A 16 2.48 0.97 -12.48
N PHE A 17 1.55 0.03 -12.37
CA PHE A 17 1.84 -1.36 -12.04
C PHE A 17 1.40 -2.26 -13.18
N ARG A 18 2.14 -3.35 -13.41
CA ARG A 18 1.82 -4.31 -14.48
C ARG A 18 0.45 -4.91 -14.25
N ILE A 19 -0.39 -4.88 -15.28
CA ILE A 19 -1.69 -5.58 -15.29
C ILE A 19 -1.44 -7.08 -15.38
N LYS A 20 -2.00 -7.85 -14.45
CA LYS A 20 -1.86 -9.32 -14.44
C LYS A 20 -2.78 -9.98 -15.45
N GLU A 21 -4.04 -9.54 -15.49
CA GLU A 21 -5.08 -10.10 -16.33
C GLU A 21 -5.96 -8.97 -16.90
N TYR A 22 -6.35 -9.10 -18.16
CA TYR A 22 -7.17 -8.10 -18.83
C TYR A 22 -8.58 -8.05 -18.20
N VAL A 23 -9.14 -6.84 -18.01
CA VAL A 23 -10.51 -6.59 -17.47
C VAL A 23 -10.71 -7.02 -16.00
N LYS A 24 -9.72 -7.62 -15.34
CA LYS A 24 -9.82 -7.94 -13.91
C LYS A 24 -9.28 -6.81 -13.05
N TYR A 25 -10.03 -6.49 -12.01
CA TYR A 25 -9.60 -5.57 -10.96
C TYR A 25 -8.32 -6.09 -10.29
N GLN A 26 -7.34 -5.21 -10.10
CA GLN A 26 -6.22 -5.46 -9.22
C GLN A 26 -5.99 -4.28 -8.28
N GLU A 27 -5.48 -4.58 -7.08
CA GLU A 27 -5.35 -3.59 -6.01
C GLU A 27 -4.40 -2.43 -6.36
N PHE A 28 -3.35 -2.71 -7.14
CA PHE A 28 -2.35 -1.74 -7.55
C PHE A 28 -2.31 -1.67 -9.07
N GLU A 29 -2.85 -0.60 -9.65
CA GLU A 29 -2.80 -0.31 -11.09
C GLU A 29 -2.07 1.01 -11.35
N TYR A 30 -2.44 2.03 -10.57
CA TYR A 30 -1.92 3.37 -10.71
C TYR A 30 -1.75 4.03 -9.34
N ALA A 31 -0.56 4.59 -9.09
CA ALA A 31 -0.14 5.06 -7.77
C ALA A 31 -0.99 6.20 -7.19
N ARG A 32 -1.68 6.98 -8.04
CA ARG A 32 -2.65 8.00 -7.58
C ARG A 32 -3.81 7.35 -6.82
N ILE A 33 -4.38 6.27 -7.35
CA ILE A 33 -5.51 5.56 -6.74
C ILE A 33 -5.02 4.77 -5.53
N THR A 34 -4.03 3.90 -5.74
CA THR A 34 -3.45 3.06 -4.70
C THR A 34 -1.97 2.84 -4.96
N ASN A 35 -1.12 3.07 -3.94
CA ASN A 35 0.31 2.78 -4.00
C ASN A 35 0.69 1.86 -2.82
N PRO A 36 1.51 0.80 -3.01
CA PRO A 36 1.86 -0.13 -1.94
C PRO A 36 2.47 0.50 -0.69
N THR A 37 3.32 1.52 -0.86
CA THR A 37 3.96 2.22 0.27
C THR A 37 2.93 3.10 0.99
N ARG A 38 2.12 3.85 0.24
CA ARG A 38 1.05 4.67 0.84
C ARG A 38 0.01 3.81 1.56
N LYS A 39 -0.39 2.69 0.98
CA LYS A 39 -1.37 1.75 1.55
C LYS A 39 -0.91 1.19 2.89
N LYS A 40 0.39 0.88 3.03
CA LYS A 40 0.96 0.45 4.31
C LYS A 40 0.87 1.55 5.37
N CYS A 41 1.20 2.79 5.02
CA CYS A 41 1.06 3.93 5.93
C CYS A 41 -0.40 4.15 6.34
N GLU A 42 -1.33 4.18 5.40
CA GLU A 42 -2.78 4.29 5.61
C GLU A 42 -3.33 3.19 6.54
N THR A 43 -2.85 1.96 6.37
CA THR A 43 -3.26 0.82 7.20
C THR A 43 -2.69 0.94 8.61
N LEU A 44 -1.45 1.41 8.77
CA LEU A 44 -0.84 1.59 10.08
C LEU A 44 -1.52 2.72 10.86
N ILE A 45 -1.77 3.87 10.23
CA ILE A 45 -2.45 4.97 10.92
C ILE A 45 -3.88 4.60 11.31
N ALA A 46 -4.62 3.91 10.44
CA ALA A 46 -5.95 3.42 10.78
C ALA A 46 -5.92 2.47 11.99
N LYS A 47 -4.95 1.57 12.07
CA LYS A 47 -4.79 0.67 13.23
C LYS A 47 -4.45 1.44 14.51
N LEU A 48 -3.59 2.45 14.43
CA LEU A 48 -3.21 3.26 15.59
C LEU A 48 -4.40 4.06 16.12
N GLU A 49 -5.24 4.58 15.24
CA GLU A 49 -6.44 5.36 15.58
C GLU A 49 -7.67 4.49 15.88
N ASN A 50 -7.52 3.15 15.90
CA ASN A 50 -8.64 2.20 15.98
C ASN A 50 -9.75 2.47 14.93
N GLY A 51 -9.35 3.00 13.77
CA GLY A 51 -10.20 3.31 12.64
C GLY A 51 -10.31 2.17 11.63
N LYS A 52 -11.36 2.20 10.80
CA LYS A 52 -11.57 1.20 9.73
C LYS A 52 -10.71 1.46 8.48
N TYR A 53 -10.46 2.73 8.18
CA TYR A 53 -9.74 3.18 6.99
C TYR A 53 -8.86 4.38 7.32
N GLY A 54 -7.77 4.55 6.58
CA GLY A 54 -6.87 5.71 6.63
C GLY A 54 -6.58 6.18 5.21
N PHE A 55 -6.30 7.47 5.05
CA PHE A 55 -6.00 8.09 3.76
C PHE A 55 -4.78 9.01 3.91
N GLY A 56 -3.78 8.85 3.03
CA GLY A 56 -2.59 9.69 3.02
C GLY A 56 -2.71 10.79 1.97
N PHE A 57 -2.59 12.06 2.39
CA PHE A 57 -2.60 13.22 1.50
C PHE A 57 -1.20 13.83 1.40
N PRO A 58 -0.85 14.47 0.27
CA PRO A 58 0.32 15.34 0.22
C PRO A 58 0.11 16.52 1.20
N LEU A 59 1.18 16.92 1.87
CA LEU A 59 1.23 18.12 2.69
C LEU A 59 1.17 19.38 1.83
#